data_AF-A0A8J1VXT7-F1
#
_entry.id   AF-A0A8J1VXT7-F1
#
_cell.length_a   1.000
_cell.length_b   1.000
_cell.length_c   1.000
_cell.angle_alpha   90.00
_cell.angle_beta   90.00
_cell.angle_gamma   90.00
#
_symmetry.space_group_name_H-M   'P 1'
#
loop_
_entity.id
_entity.type
_entity.pdbx_description
1 polymer ?
#
loop_
_entity_poly.entity_id
_entity_poly.type
_entity_poly.pdbx_seq_one_letter_code
_entity_poly.pdbx_strand_id
1 'polypeptide(L)'
;MMLKTVFFLSTAINGSSALLHKLREMRNSKTKNQVAALSDKISFNGEEIFGSELAGGSKSVETCYKTSRVDKLESVKVCGVNMKVVIYLPNDCLAKDPHNVEVGVCDGGKPSTTCTEITADKKGDNYWIDSALSYMIMPCDVSQEASVDDAPAINGTALL
;
A
#
# COMPACT_ATOMS: atom_id res chain seq x y z
N MET A 1 1.39 -70.71 14.23
CA MET A 1 1.60 -71.18 12.84
C MET A 1 0.24 -71.50 12.23
N MET A 2 -0.25 -70.69 11.30
CA MET A 2 -0.67 -71.13 9.97
C MET A 2 -1.19 -69.92 9.18
N LEU A 3 -0.49 -69.68 8.09
CA LEU A 3 -0.66 -68.64 7.09
C LEU A 3 -1.58 -69.20 5.99
N LYS A 4 -2.65 -68.51 5.62
CA LYS A 4 -3.38 -68.75 4.35
C LYS A 4 -3.89 -67.43 3.74
N THR A 5 -3.05 -66.91 2.86
CA THR A 5 -3.29 -66.51 1.46
C THR A 5 -4.66 -65.95 1.03
N VAL A 6 -4.66 -64.64 0.77
CA VAL A 6 -5.12 -63.86 -0.41
C VAL A 6 -6.45 -64.23 -1.08
N PHE A 7 -7.37 -63.25 -1.13
CA PHE A 7 -8.16 -62.98 -2.32
C PHE A 7 -8.23 -61.48 -2.61
N PHE A 8 -7.86 -61.12 -3.84
CA PHE A 8 -7.99 -59.81 -4.44
C PHE A 8 -9.47 -59.41 -4.55
N LEU A 9 -9.81 -58.19 -4.13
CA LEU A 9 -10.95 -57.46 -4.67
C LEU A 9 -10.49 -56.04 -5.03
N SER A 10 -10.14 -55.85 -6.30
CA SER A 10 -10.03 -54.54 -6.91
C SER A 10 -11.40 -53.88 -6.90
N THR A 11 -11.57 -52.81 -6.13
CA THR A 11 -12.67 -51.87 -6.32
C THR A 11 -12.08 -50.55 -6.82
N ALA A 12 -12.36 -50.28 -8.09
CA ALA A 12 -12.16 -48.98 -8.70
C ALA A 12 -13.09 -47.96 -8.02
N ILE A 13 -12.52 -46.96 -7.35
CA ILE A 13 -13.29 -45.78 -6.92
C ILE A 13 -13.00 -44.67 -7.92
N ASN A 14 -13.77 -44.68 -9.01
CA ASN A 14 -13.95 -43.50 -9.84
C ASN A 14 -14.65 -42.42 -9.01
N GLY A 15 -14.14 -41.19 -9.12
CA GLY A 15 -14.95 -40.00 -8.89
C GLY A 15 -15.02 -39.51 -7.44
N SER A 16 -14.10 -38.62 -7.09
CA SER A 16 -14.39 -37.49 -6.19
C SER A 16 -13.47 -36.30 -6.48
N SER A 17 -13.22 -36.05 -7.78
CA SER A 17 -12.59 -34.83 -8.28
C SER A 17 -13.54 -33.61 -8.26
N ALA A 18 -14.64 -33.66 -7.52
CA ALA A 18 -15.55 -32.54 -7.29
C ALA A 18 -15.29 -31.81 -5.96
N LEU A 19 -14.67 -32.50 -4.98
CA LEU A 19 -14.40 -31.91 -3.65
C LEU A 19 -13.16 -31.00 -3.68
N LEU A 20 -12.19 -31.27 -4.56
CA LEU A 20 -10.99 -30.45 -4.73
C LEU A 20 -11.19 -29.23 -5.64
N HIS A 21 -12.27 -29.18 -6.43
CA HIS A 21 -12.61 -27.99 -7.22
C HIS A 21 -13.31 -26.92 -6.38
N LYS A 22 -14.14 -27.32 -5.41
CA LYS A 22 -14.86 -26.38 -4.54
C LYS A 22 -13.96 -25.68 -3.51
N LEU A 23 -12.82 -26.29 -3.15
CA LEU A 23 -11.80 -25.66 -2.30
C LEU A 23 -10.84 -24.72 -3.08
N ARG A 24 -10.85 -24.75 -4.42
CA ARG A 24 -10.11 -23.77 -5.24
C ARG A 24 -10.88 -22.49 -5.50
N GLU A 25 -12.21 -22.51 -5.41
CA GLU A 25 -13.04 -21.30 -5.56
C GLU A 25 -13.17 -20.46 -4.28
N MET A 26 -12.99 -21.04 -3.09
CA MET A 26 -12.97 -20.25 -1.84
C MET A 26 -11.63 -19.59 -1.53
N ARG A 27 -10.63 -19.69 -2.43
CA ARG A 27 -9.34 -18.98 -2.29
C ARG A 27 -9.32 -17.64 -3.05
N ASN A 28 -10.38 -17.29 -3.79
CA ASN A 28 -10.33 -16.18 -4.74
C ASN A 28 -11.46 -15.14 -4.63
N SER A 29 -12.08 -14.98 -3.45
CA SER A 29 -13.05 -13.90 -3.23
C SER A 29 -13.13 -13.53 -1.75
N LYS A 30 -12.81 -12.26 -1.42
CA LYS A 30 -12.78 -11.63 -0.07
C LYS A 30 -11.65 -12.18 0.83
N THR A 31 -10.41 -11.69 0.79
CA THR A 31 -9.99 -10.32 1.16
C THR A 31 -8.73 -9.92 0.37
N LYS A 32 -8.78 -9.99 -0.96
CA LYS A 32 -8.05 -9.01 -1.77
C LYS A 32 -9.01 -7.87 -2.02
N ASN A 33 -9.24 -7.06 -0.97
CA ASN A 33 -9.49 -5.67 -1.25
C ASN A 33 -8.24 -5.24 -2.04
N GLN A 34 -8.43 -4.92 -3.31
CA GLN A 34 -7.37 -4.51 -4.21
C GLN A 34 -6.86 -3.15 -3.75
N VAL A 35 -6.12 -3.20 -2.65
CA VAL A 35 -4.88 -2.49 -2.48
C VAL A 35 -3.98 -3.00 -3.61
N ALA A 36 -4.22 -2.55 -4.84
CA ALA A 36 -3.24 -2.68 -5.92
C ALA A 36 -1.91 -2.25 -5.30
N ALA A 37 -0.93 -3.15 -5.31
CA ALA A 37 0.36 -3.02 -4.63
C ALA A 37 0.65 -1.56 -4.23
N LEU A 38 0.38 -1.19 -2.96
CA LEU A 38 0.69 0.14 -2.44
C LEU A 38 2.21 0.26 -2.45
N SER A 39 2.76 0.59 -3.62
CA SER A 39 4.15 0.99 -3.80
C SER A 39 4.41 2.35 -3.16
N ASP A 40 3.39 2.93 -2.51
CA ASP A 40 3.50 4.15 -1.76
C ASP A 40 4.58 3.98 -0.67
N LYS A 41 5.57 4.85 -0.72
CA LYS A 41 6.74 4.85 0.16
C LYS A 41 6.87 6.22 0.78
N ILE A 42 7.09 6.24 2.08
CA ILE A 42 7.29 7.48 2.83
C ILE A 42 8.63 7.38 3.53
N SER A 43 9.48 8.38 3.29
CA SER A 43 10.81 8.45 3.87
C SER A 43 11.05 9.78 4.55
N PHE A 44 11.63 9.72 5.75
CA PHE A 44 12.05 10.89 6.54
C PHE A 44 13.58 10.90 6.58
N ASN A 45 14.21 12.00 6.18
CA ASN A 45 15.68 12.10 6.08
C ASN A 45 16.32 10.95 5.26
N GLY A 46 15.58 10.42 4.28
CA GLY A 46 15.98 9.26 3.47
C GLY A 46 15.70 7.88 4.09
N GLU A 47 15.29 7.80 5.36
CA GLU A 47 14.88 6.55 6.02
C GLU A 47 13.42 6.22 5.72
N GLU A 48 13.16 5.03 5.17
CA GLU A 48 11.79 4.56 4.90
C GLU A 48 11.04 4.26 6.21
N ILE A 49 9.98 5.01 6.49
CA ILE A 49 9.14 4.84 7.68
C ILE A 49 7.80 4.15 7.39
N PHE A 50 7.42 4.04 6.11
CA PHE A 50 6.24 3.34 5.62
C PHE A 50 6.46 2.86 4.18
N GLY A 51 6.05 1.63 3.85
CA GLY A 51 6.17 1.07 2.51
C GLY A 51 6.11 -0.46 2.46
N SER A 52 5.91 -1.01 1.26
CA SER A 52 5.64 -2.44 1.05
C SER A 52 6.92 -3.27 0.82
N GLU A 53 7.26 -4.06 1.84
CA GLU A 53 7.61 -5.50 1.75
C GLU A 53 9.06 -6.03 1.89
N LEU A 54 10.15 -5.25 1.88
CA LEU A 54 11.49 -5.86 2.10
C LEU A 54 12.34 -5.26 3.22
N ALA A 55 11.94 -4.09 3.75
CA ALA A 55 12.43 -3.49 4.99
C ALA A 55 11.40 -2.47 5.51
N GLY A 56 10.12 -2.66 5.13
CA GLY A 56 9.08 -1.63 5.13
C GLY A 56 8.89 -1.02 6.52
N GLY A 57 8.92 0.31 6.57
CA GLY A 57 8.98 1.03 7.83
C GLY A 57 7.83 0.73 8.79
N SER A 58 8.09 0.99 10.08
CA SER A 58 7.28 0.49 11.21
C SER A 58 5.99 1.27 11.49
N LYS A 59 5.66 2.26 10.66
CA LYS A 59 4.55 3.19 10.93
C LYS A 59 3.25 2.70 10.27
N SER A 60 2.13 2.93 10.95
CA SER A 60 0.79 2.66 10.48
C SER A 60 0.10 3.95 10.04
N VAL A 61 -0.89 3.79 9.16
CA VAL A 61 -1.75 4.87 8.70
C VAL A 61 -2.64 5.35 9.86
N GLU A 62 -3.10 6.61 9.79
CA GLU A 62 -4.02 7.28 10.74
C GLU A 62 -3.52 7.29 12.20
N THR A 63 -2.23 7.04 12.40
CA THR A 63 -1.61 7.03 13.72
C THR A 63 -0.78 8.30 13.88
N CYS A 64 -1.03 9.03 14.96
CA CYS A 64 -0.24 10.20 15.31
C CYS A 64 1.12 9.78 15.87
N TYR A 65 2.19 10.23 15.23
CA TYR A 65 3.55 9.99 15.66
C TYR A 65 4.23 11.28 16.08
N LYS A 66 5.06 11.19 17.12
CA LYS A 66 5.93 12.28 17.54
C LYS A 66 7.21 12.24 16.72
N THR A 67 7.71 13.40 16.33
CA THR A 67 9.04 13.54 15.73
C THR A 67 10.12 13.51 16.83
N SER A 68 11.36 13.18 16.46
CA SER A 68 12.50 13.29 17.37
C SER A 68 12.88 14.76 17.53
N ARG A 69 13.17 15.17 18.77
CA ARG A 69 13.75 16.50 19.04
C ARG A 69 15.25 16.56 18.75
N VAL A 70 15.89 15.39 18.68
CA VAL A 70 17.33 15.25 18.41
C VAL A 70 17.55 15.07 16.91
N ASP A 71 16.79 14.16 16.30
CA ASP A 71 16.83 13.87 14.87
C ASP A 71 15.70 14.62 14.18
N LYS A 72 15.95 15.90 13.94
CA LYS A 72 14.98 16.81 13.34
C LYS A 72 14.56 16.33 11.96
N LEU A 73 13.35 16.70 11.57
CA LEU A 73 12.82 16.39 10.25
C LEU A 73 13.40 17.37 9.23
N GLU A 74 14.40 16.95 8.47
CA GLU A 74 15.08 17.77 7.47
C GLU A 74 14.49 17.58 6.08
N SER A 75 14.06 16.36 5.75
CA SER A 75 13.38 16.06 4.50
C SER A 75 12.27 15.03 4.68
N VAL A 76 11.21 15.20 3.89
CA VAL A 76 10.07 14.29 3.81
C VAL A 76 9.80 14.02 2.35
N LYS A 77 9.87 12.74 1.99
CA LYS A 77 9.61 12.26 0.64
C LYS A 77 8.45 11.29 0.68
N VAL A 78 7.46 11.52 -0.18
CA VAL A 78 6.33 10.63 -0.40
C VAL A 78 6.31 10.24 -1.86
N CYS A 79 6.53 8.96 -2.13
CA CYS A 79 6.40 8.37 -3.46
C CYS A 79 5.08 7.62 -3.52
N GLY A 80 4.37 7.75 -4.62
CA GLY A 80 3.03 7.19 -4.81
C GLY A 80 1.94 8.25 -4.75
N VAL A 81 0.72 7.80 -5.00
CA VAL A 81 -0.46 8.65 -5.25
C VAL A 81 -1.60 8.38 -4.28
N ASN A 82 -1.52 7.32 -3.47
CA ASN A 82 -2.62 6.90 -2.59
C ASN A 82 -2.39 7.32 -1.14
N MET A 83 -1.17 7.75 -0.79
CA MET A 83 -0.79 8.14 0.56
C MET A 83 -0.25 9.56 0.59
N LYS A 84 -0.52 10.24 1.70
CA LYS A 84 0.11 11.51 2.08
C LYS A 84 0.59 11.48 3.52
N VAL A 85 1.50 12.38 3.85
CA VAL A 85 1.88 12.70 5.23
C VAL A 85 1.36 14.08 5.55
N VAL A 86 0.69 14.23 6.68
CA VAL A 86 0.38 15.54 7.26
C VAL A 86 1.34 15.78 8.41
N ILE A 87 2.10 16.86 8.33
CA ILE A 87 3.09 17.26 9.33
C ILE A 87 2.52 18.42 10.13
N TYR A 88 2.69 18.36 11.44
CA TYR A 88 2.14 19.33 12.38
C TYR A 88 3.26 19.94 13.21
N LEU A 89 3.23 21.26 13.34
CA LEU A 89 4.06 21.96 14.31
C LEU A 89 3.78 21.51 15.76
N PRO A 90 2.52 21.40 16.23
CA PRO A 90 2.24 20.93 17.59
C PRO A 90 2.43 19.42 17.77
N ASN A 91 2.49 18.97 19.03
CA ASN A 91 2.73 17.58 19.43
C ASN A 91 1.42 16.78 19.64
N ASP A 92 0.41 17.01 18.80
CA ASP A 92 -0.93 16.41 18.96
C ASP A 92 -1.61 15.98 17.66
N CYS A 93 -0.98 16.12 16.50
CA CYS A 93 -1.56 15.85 15.18
C CYS A 93 -2.92 16.52 14.94
N LEU A 94 -3.13 17.72 15.47
CA LEU A 94 -4.36 18.47 15.25
C LEU A 94 -4.09 19.66 14.32
N ALA A 95 -4.96 19.84 13.34
CA ALA A 95 -4.97 21.01 12.45
C ALA A 95 -5.47 22.30 13.14
N LYS A 96 -5.20 22.46 14.43
CA LYS A 96 -5.54 23.65 15.22
C LYS A 96 -4.57 24.80 14.96
N ASP A 97 -3.35 24.47 14.53
CA ASP A 97 -2.32 25.43 14.18
C ASP A 97 -2.28 25.63 12.65
N PRO A 98 -2.09 26.88 12.17
CA PRO A 98 -1.97 27.15 10.74
C PRO A 98 -0.72 26.50 10.10
N HIS A 99 0.27 26.09 10.89
CA HIS A 99 1.46 25.38 10.42
C HIS A 99 1.20 23.88 10.38
N ASN A 100 0.43 23.48 9.37
CA ASN A 100 0.36 22.11 8.91
C ASN A 100 0.74 22.09 7.42
N VAL A 101 1.39 21.01 6.99
CA VAL A 101 1.72 20.80 5.58
C VAL A 101 1.39 19.37 5.19
N GLU A 102 0.76 19.23 4.04
CA GLU A 102 0.49 17.94 3.42
C GLU A 102 1.57 17.64 2.39
N VAL A 103 2.12 16.44 2.45
CA VAL A 103 3.15 15.95 1.52
C VAL A 103 2.62 14.70 0.85
N GLY A 104 2.40 14.77 -0.45
CA GLY A 104 1.86 13.68 -1.24
C GLY A 104 1.25 14.22 -2.52
N VAL A 105 1.16 13.37 -3.54
CA VAL A 105 0.59 13.75 -4.84
C VAL A 105 -0.93 13.71 -4.81
N CYS A 106 -1.52 12.71 -4.13
CA CYS A 106 -2.96 12.51 -4.00
C CYS A 106 -3.75 12.67 -5.32
N ASP A 107 -3.21 12.16 -6.42
CA ASP A 107 -3.83 12.23 -7.75
C ASP A 107 -3.74 10.85 -8.43
N GLY A 108 -4.88 10.15 -8.51
CA GLY A 108 -4.98 8.83 -9.12
C GLY A 108 -4.68 8.80 -10.62
N GLY A 109 -4.66 9.95 -11.29
CA GLY A 109 -4.26 10.09 -12.69
C GLY A 109 -2.74 10.15 -12.91
N LYS A 110 -1.94 10.22 -11.84
CA LYS A 110 -0.47 10.27 -11.92
C LYS A 110 0.15 8.87 -11.84
N PRO A 111 1.36 8.69 -12.39
CA PRO A 111 2.11 7.45 -12.21
C PRO A 111 2.34 7.14 -10.73
N SER A 112 2.22 5.86 -10.32
CA SER A 112 2.50 5.41 -8.94
C SER A 112 3.97 5.58 -8.50
N THR A 113 4.86 5.92 -9.43
CA THR A 113 6.27 6.23 -9.18
C THR A 113 6.52 7.72 -8.94
N THR A 114 5.49 8.57 -9.04
CA THR A 114 5.62 10.01 -8.78
C THR A 114 5.99 10.24 -7.33
N CYS A 115 6.99 11.10 -7.08
CA CYS A 115 7.39 11.45 -5.72
C CYS A 115 7.29 12.96 -5.51
N THR A 116 6.78 13.35 -4.34
CA THR A 116 6.83 14.70 -3.81
C THR A 116 7.81 14.72 -2.65
N GLU A 117 8.65 15.75 -2.61
CA GLU A 117 9.65 15.92 -1.56
C GLU A 117 9.65 17.37 -1.08
N ILE A 118 9.70 17.54 0.23
CA ILE A 118 9.92 18.84 0.86
C ILE A 118 11.10 18.75 1.80
N THR A 119 11.83 19.85 1.89
CA THR A 119 13.01 19.99 2.74
C THR A 119 12.87 21.22 3.62
N ALA A 120 13.52 21.18 4.79
CA ALA A 120 13.61 22.31 5.69
C ALA A 120 14.61 23.36 5.17
N ASP A 121 14.31 23.97 4.02
CA ASP A 121 15.06 25.13 3.55
C ASP A 121 14.59 26.38 4.31
N LYS A 122 15.54 27.11 4.92
CA LYS A 122 15.29 28.37 5.65
C LYS A 122 14.77 29.52 4.78
N LYS A 123 14.56 29.29 3.47
CA LYS A 123 14.10 30.30 2.51
C LYS A 123 12.76 29.98 1.83
N GLY A 124 12.10 28.86 2.14
CA GLY A 124 10.80 28.48 1.56
C GLY A 124 9.66 28.47 2.59
N ASP A 125 8.43 28.22 2.12
CA ASP A 125 7.23 28.11 2.97
C ASP A 125 7.32 26.95 4.00
N ASN A 126 8.26 26.05 3.78
CA ASN A 126 8.54 24.84 4.56
C ASN A 126 9.71 24.98 5.55
N TYR A 127 10.15 26.21 5.84
CA TYR A 127 11.32 26.48 6.72
C TYR A 127 11.19 25.94 8.15
N TRP A 128 9.96 25.66 8.59
CA TRP A 128 9.61 25.25 9.95
C TRP A 128 9.56 23.74 10.14
N ILE A 129 9.74 22.94 9.08
CA ILE A 129 9.60 21.47 9.15
C ILE A 129 10.59 20.84 10.12
N ASP A 130 11.80 21.41 10.25
CA ASP A 130 12.80 20.98 11.24
C ASP A 130 12.35 21.16 12.70
N SER A 131 11.26 21.90 12.91
CA SER A 131 10.65 22.20 14.19
C SER A 131 9.31 21.49 14.39
N ALA A 132 8.86 20.72 13.40
CA ALA A 132 7.63 19.92 13.51
C ALA A 132 7.74 18.93 14.67
N LEU A 133 6.67 18.80 15.46
CA LEU A 133 6.64 17.93 16.65
C LEU A 133 5.82 16.67 16.45
N SER A 134 4.96 16.62 15.42
CA SER A 134 4.21 15.41 15.11
C SER A 134 3.87 15.29 13.62
N TYR A 135 3.51 14.07 13.21
CA TYR A 135 3.06 13.76 11.86
C TYR A 135 2.06 12.61 11.87
N MET A 136 1.30 12.51 10.79
CA MET A 136 0.36 11.42 10.56
C MET A 136 0.39 11.00 9.10
N ILE A 137 0.46 9.70 8.86
CA ILE A 137 0.32 9.11 7.52
C ILE A 137 -1.17 8.94 7.26
N MET A 138 -1.67 9.43 6.14
CA MET A 138 -3.09 9.41 5.79
C MET A 138 -3.29 8.85 4.39
N PRO A 139 -4.39 8.13 4.14
CA PRO A 139 -4.81 7.84 2.78
C PRO A 139 -5.19 9.15 2.09
N CYS A 140 -4.96 9.22 0.79
CA CYS A 140 -5.55 10.25 -0.06
C CYS A 140 -7.00 9.86 -0.36
N ASP A 141 -7.89 10.85 -0.44
CA ASP A 141 -9.25 10.69 -0.99
C ASP A 141 -9.19 10.68 -2.53
N VAL A 142 -8.38 9.78 -3.11
CA VAL A 142 -8.36 9.58 -4.55
C VAL A 142 -9.62 8.79 -4.93
N SER A 143 -10.67 9.50 -5.33
CA SER A 143 -11.79 8.88 -6.03
C SER A 143 -11.21 8.25 -7.30
N GLN A 144 -11.11 6.92 -7.33
CA GLN A 144 -10.75 6.20 -8.55
C GLN A 144 -11.90 6.35 -9.54
N GLU A 145 -11.93 7.45 -10.28
CA GLU A 145 -12.56 7.44 -11.60
C GLU A 145 -11.70 6.54 -12.47
N ALA A 146 -12.02 5.24 -12.42
CA ALA A 146 -11.51 4.28 -13.37
C ALA A 146 -11.95 4.75 -14.76
N SER A 147 -11.07 5.43 -15.49
CA SER A 147 -11.20 5.56 -16.94
C SER A 147 -11.00 4.18 -17.55
N VAL A 148 -12.09 3.41 -17.60
CA VAL A 148 -12.21 2.20 -18.43
C VAL A 148 -12.45 2.66 -19.85
N ASP A 149 -11.45 3.26 -20.49
CA ASP A 149 -11.48 3.56 -21.92
C ASP A 149 -10.05 3.61 -22.43
N ASP A 150 -9.44 2.43 -22.59
CA ASP A 150 -8.40 2.15 -23.60
C ASP A 150 -7.99 0.67 -23.52
N ALA A 151 -8.96 -0.22 -23.76
CA ALA A 151 -8.65 -1.59 -24.14
C ALA A 151 -8.38 -1.59 -25.67
N PRO A 152 -7.18 -1.97 -26.15
CA PRO A 152 -6.95 -2.15 -27.57
C PRO A 152 -7.82 -3.32 -28.06
N ALA A 153 -8.66 -3.07 -29.06
CA ALA A 153 -9.45 -4.09 -29.73
C ALA A 153 -8.52 -5.11 -30.42
N ILE A 154 -8.21 -6.21 -29.73
CA ILE A 154 -7.72 -7.43 -30.35
C ILE A 154 -8.92 -8.27 -30.78
N ASN A 155 -9.48 -7.98 -31.97
CA ASN A 155 -10.30 -8.98 -32.65
C ASN A 155 -9.44 -9.73 -33.66
N GLY A 156 -8.99 -10.90 -33.21
CA GLY A 156 -8.31 -11.88 -34.01
C GLY A 156 -9.22 -12.52 -35.05
N THR A 157 -8.59 -12.77 -36.19
CA THR A 157 -8.90 -13.78 -37.19
C THR A 157 -9.56 -15.05 -36.62
N ALA A 158 -10.72 -15.42 -37.17
CA ALA A 158 -11.22 -16.79 -37.17
C ALA A 158 -11.50 -17.21 -38.62
N LEU A 159 -10.82 -18.27 -39.05
CA LEU A 159 -11.12 -19.05 -40.25
C LEU A 159 -12.52 -19.66 -40.15
N LEU A 160 -13.27 -19.63 -41.26
CA LEU A 160 -13.72 -20.80 -42.03
C LEU A 160 -14.26 -20.33 -43.39
#